data_AF-A0A1Z8VYY7-F1
#
_entry.id   AF-A0A1Z8VYY7-F1
#
_cell.length_a   1.000
_cell.length_b   1.000
_cell.length_c   1.000
_cell.angle_alpha   90.00
_cell.angle_beta   90.00
_cell.angle_gamma   90.00
#
_symmetry.space_group_name_H-M   'P 1'
#
loop_
_entity.id
_entity.type
_entity.pdbx_description
1 polymer ?
#
loop_
_entity_poly.entity_id
_entity_poly.type
_entity_poly.pdbx_seq_one_letter_code
_entity_poly.pdbx_strand_id
1 'polypeptide(L)'
;MSDEILKIVLQKVENMENKISQAKSLNGGFDTLMIEVTHIKETQDDILDGVRGVKQNLYEPDSGLFSRVKELETESERRKEFIIESKPALEFSKELAVWKRHADKELEQFEKMQIEFAKLQDWKDGAQKFIWLIATAAGGMWVKHFMDLMMK
;
A
#
# COMPACT_ATOMS: atom_id res chain seq x y z
N MET A 1 -31.72 -37.04 92.63
CA MET A 1 -30.76 -37.62 91.66
C MET A 1 -31.37 -37.77 90.27
N SER A 2 -32.54 -38.43 90.11
CA SER A 2 -33.21 -38.58 88.80
C SER A 2 -33.67 -37.26 88.17
N ASP A 3 -34.28 -36.36 88.94
CA ASP A 3 -34.75 -35.04 88.45
C ASP A 3 -33.62 -34.10 88.02
N GLU A 4 -32.47 -34.18 88.69
CA GLU A 4 -31.32 -33.33 88.41
C GLU A 4 -30.64 -33.74 87.10
N ILE A 5 -30.54 -35.05 86.86
CA ILE A 5 -30.09 -35.62 85.58
C ILE A 5 -31.07 -35.25 84.47
N LEU A 6 -32.39 -35.33 84.72
CA LEU A 6 -33.41 -34.94 83.76
C LEU A 6 -33.28 -33.46 83.37
N LYS A 7 -33.06 -32.58 84.35
CA LYS A 7 -32.83 -31.14 84.12
C LYS A 7 -31.58 -30.88 83.27
N ILE A 8 -30.49 -31.59 83.55
CA ILE A 8 -29.22 -31.47 82.80
C ILE A 8 -29.41 -31.96 81.35
N VAL A 9 -30.15 -33.05 81.15
CA VAL A 9 -30.43 -33.58 79.80
C VAL A 9 -31.31 -32.60 79.02
N LEU A 10 -32.38 -32.08 79.62
CA LEU A 10 -33.25 -31.09 79.00
C LEU A 10 -32.48 -29.82 78.63
N GLN A 11 -31.61 -29.32 79.52
CA GLN A 11 -30.75 -28.17 79.25
C GLN A 11 -29.77 -28.43 78.10
N LYS A 12 -29.22 -29.65 77.99
CA LYS A 12 -28.33 -30.01 76.87
C LYS A 12 -29.10 -30.11 75.55
N VAL A 13 -30.32 -30.64 75.56
CA VAL A 13 -31.18 -30.70 74.38
C VAL A 13 -31.57 -29.29 73.93
N GLU A 14 -31.97 -28.41 74.83
CA GLU A 14 -32.27 -27.00 74.54
C GLU A 14 -31.05 -26.25 73.98
N ASN A 15 -29.87 -26.47 74.56
CA ASN A 15 -28.62 -25.90 74.04
C ASN A 15 -28.25 -26.44 72.65
N MET A 16 -28.56 -27.70 72.36
CA MET A 16 -28.36 -28.28 71.03
C MET A 16 -29.36 -27.72 70.03
N GLU A 17 -30.63 -27.62 70.40
CA GLU A 17 -31.68 -27.02 69.59
C GLU A 17 -31.30 -25.58 69.19
N ASN A 18 -30.90 -24.75 70.15
CA ASN A 18 -30.47 -23.38 69.91
C ASN A 18 -29.24 -23.30 68.98
N LYS A 19 -28.28 -24.22 69.13
CA LYS A 19 -27.11 -24.25 68.24
C LYS A 19 -27.46 -24.69 66.82
N ILE A 20 -28.40 -25.63 66.66
CA ILE A 20 -28.85 -26.11 65.36
C ILE A 20 -29.70 -25.03 64.68
N SER A 21 -30.62 -24.40 65.40
CA SER A 21 -31.51 -23.37 64.87
C SER A 21 -30.82 -22.04 64.60
N GLN A 22 -29.66 -21.76 65.21
CA GLN A 22 -28.85 -20.57 64.92
C GLN A 22 -27.72 -20.84 63.91
N ALA A 23 -27.46 -22.09 63.55
CA ALA A 23 -26.43 -22.43 62.59
C ALA A 23 -26.83 -21.95 61.19
N LYS A 24 -26.22 -20.84 60.75
CA LYS A 24 -26.45 -20.21 59.43
C LYS A 24 -26.29 -21.19 58.26
N SER A 25 -25.42 -22.19 58.38
CA SER A 25 -25.22 -23.23 57.38
C SER A 25 -26.44 -24.15 57.23
N LEU A 26 -27.13 -24.49 58.32
CA LEU A 26 -28.32 -25.35 58.33
C LEU A 26 -29.62 -24.59 58.02
N ASN A 27 -29.60 -23.27 58.10
CA ASN A 27 -30.71 -22.38 57.73
C ASN A 27 -30.55 -21.82 56.30
N GLY A 28 -30.45 -22.70 55.30
CA GLY A 28 -30.39 -22.28 53.88
C GLY A 28 -29.02 -21.78 53.39
N GLY A 29 -27.99 -21.77 54.25
CA GLY A 29 -26.61 -21.50 53.83
C GLY A 29 -26.08 -22.56 52.88
N PHE A 30 -26.34 -23.84 53.15
CA PHE A 30 -25.98 -24.93 52.21
C PHE A 30 -26.81 -24.89 50.92
N ASP A 31 -28.08 -24.52 50.99
CA ASP A 31 -28.93 -24.41 49.80
C ASP A 31 -28.46 -23.27 48.90
N THR A 32 -28.14 -22.11 49.47
CA THR A 32 -27.54 -20.98 48.74
C THR A 32 -26.22 -21.39 48.09
N LEU A 33 -25.35 -22.09 48.81
CA LEU A 33 -24.06 -22.55 48.29
C LEU A 33 -24.23 -23.56 47.15
N MET A 34 -25.23 -24.45 47.24
CA MET A 34 -25.57 -25.38 46.16
C MET A 34 -26.08 -24.65 44.91
N ILE A 35 -26.89 -23.61 45.08
CA ILE A 35 -27.37 -22.76 43.98
C ILE A 35 -26.20 -22.03 43.33
N GLU A 36 -25.31 -21.41 44.10
CA GLU A 36 -24.12 -20.72 43.59
C GLU A 36 -23.19 -21.66 42.81
N VAL A 37 -22.92 -22.86 43.33
CA VAL A 37 -22.12 -23.88 42.64
C VAL A 37 -22.77 -24.31 41.32
N THR A 38 -24.09 -24.42 41.30
CA THR A 38 -24.84 -24.75 40.07
C THR A 38 -24.68 -23.64 39.04
N HIS A 39 -24.84 -22.38 39.46
CA HIS A 39 -24.66 -21.23 38.57
C HIS A 39 -23.22 -21.08 38.05
N ILE A 40 -22.22 -21.37 38.89
CA ILE A 40 -20.81 -21.39 38.47
C ILE A 40 -20.58 -22.45 37.39
N LYS A 41 -21.16 -23.65 37.55
CA LYS A 41 -21.05 -24.70 36.53
C LYS A 41 -21.66 -24.27 35.20
N GLU A 42 -22.86 -23.72 35.22
CA GLU A 42 -23.52 -23.21 34.01
C GLU A 42 -22.66 -22.15 33.31
N THR A 43 -22.13 -21.19 34.07
CA THR A 43 -21.26 -20.15 33.51
C THR A 43 -19.96 -20.72 32.93
N GLN A 44 -19.40 -21.76 33.55
CA GLN A 44 -18.20 -22.42 33.05
C GLN A 44 -18.43 -23.16 31.74
N ASP A 45 -19.60 -23.78 31.57
CA ASP A 45 -19.98 -24.44 30.31
C ASP A 45 -20.12 -23.40 29.18
N ASP A 46 -20.75 -22.25 29.46
CA ASP A 46 -20.84 -21.15 28.49
C ASP A 46 -19.45 -20.60 28.08
N ILE A 47 -18.55 -20.43 29.06
CA ILE A 47 -17.18 -19.98 28.80
C ILE A 47 -16.43 -21.02 27.95
N LEU A 48 -16.58 -22.31 28.26
CA LEU A 48 -15.96 -23.40 27.52
C LEU A 48 -16.37 -23.38 26.04
N ASP A 49 -17.66 -23.17 25.78
CA ASP A 49 -18.18 -23.09 24.42
C ASP A 49 -17.70 -21.82 23.70
N GLY A 50 -17.62 -20.69 24.40
CA GLY A 50 -16.97 -19.48 23.88
C GLY A 50 -15.52 -19.72 23.47
N VAL A 51 -14.72 -20.38 24.32
CA VAL A 51 -13.32 -20.72 24.04
C VAL A 51 -13.20 -21.68 22.85
N ARG A 52 -14.11 -22.66 22.74
CA ARG A 52 -14.16 -23.56 21.57
C ARG A 52 -14.44 -22.79 20.28
N GLY A 53 -15.40 -21.86 20.30
CA GLY A 53 -15.71 -21.00 19.16
C GLY A 53 -14.52 -20.11 18.75
N VAL A 54 -13.80 -19.54 19.71
CA VAL A 54 -12.56 -18.78 19.45
C VAL A 54 -11.51 -19.67 18.79
N LYS A 55 -11.26 -20.87 19.35
CA LYS A 55 -10.29 -21.80 18.78
C LYS A 55 -10.65 -22.19 17.35
N GLN A 56 -11.92 -22.44 17.09
CA GLN A 56 -12.42 -22.75 15.76
C GLN A 56 -12.16 -21.58 14.79
N ASN A 57 -12.61 -20.37 15.13
CA ASN A 57 -12.42 -19.19 14.27
C ASN A 57 -10.94 -18.81 14.03
N LEU A 58 -10.04 -19.11 14.98
CA LEU A 58 -8.61 -18.85 14.80
C LEU A 58 -7.91 -19.92 13.97
N TYR A 59 -8.18 -21.19 14.24
CA TYR A 59 -7.37 -22.32 13.77
C TYR A 59 -8.05 -23.20 12.71
N GLU A 60 -9.26 -22.84 12.26
CA GLU A 60 -9.89 -23.53 11.14
C GLU A 60 -8.96 -23.56 9.91
N PRO A 61 -8.72 -24.72 9.29
CA PRO A 61 -7.73 -24.86 8.22
C PRO A 61 -7.95 -23.95 7.02
N ASP A 62 -9.20 -23.66 6.65
CA ASP A 62 -9.51 -22.93 5.41
C ASP A 62 -10.08 -21.53 5.69
N SER A 63 -10.93 -21.40 6.71
CA SER A 63 -11.62 -20.15 7.08
C SER A 63 -11.00 -19.43 8.26
N GLY A 64 -10.12 -20.11 9.00
CA GLY A 64 -9.53 -19.58 10.23
C GLY A 64 -8.64 -18.37 9.95
N LEU A 65 -8.58 -17.47 10.93
CA LEU A 65 -7.79 -16.24 10.84
C LEU A 65 -6.32 -16.54 10.50
N PHE A 66 -5.74 -17.57 11.13
CA PHE A 66 -4.34 -17.94 10.90
C PHE A 66 -4.09 -18.39 9.45
N SER A 67 -4.99 -19.21 8.91
CA SER A 67 -4.90 -19.73 7.55
C SER A 67 -4.98 -18.62 6.51
N ARG A 68 -5.92 -17.67 6.70
CA ARG A 68 -6.04 -16.49 5.84
C ARG A 68 -4.82 -15.58 5.90
N VAL A 69 -4.27 -15.35 7.09
CA VAL A 69 -3.04 -14.54 7.24
C VAL A 69 -1.88 -15.22 6.53
N LYS A 70 -1.71 -16.53 6.71
CA LYS A 70 -0.65 -17.29 6.04
C LYS A 70 -0.79 -17.27 4.52
N GLU A 71 -2.01 -17.39 4.00
CA GLU A 71 -2.27 -17.30 2.56
C GLU A 71 -1.93 -15.91 2.02
N LEU A 72 -2.33 -14.84 2.72
CA LEU A 72 -2.01 -13.46 2.36
C LEU A 72 -0.50 -13.18 2.42
N GLU A 73 0.20 -13.70 3.43
CA GLU A 73 1.67 -13.60 3.51
C GLU A 73 2.33 -14.29 2.31
N THR A 74 1.91 -15.52 1.99
CA THR A 74 2.42 -16.29 0.85
C THR A 74 2.16 -15.59 -0.49
N GLU A 75 0.98 -15.01 -0.65
CA GLU A 75 0.61 -14.24 -1.85
C GLU A 75 1.39 -12.92 -1.94
N SER A 76 1.60 -12.24 -0.81
CA SER A 76 2.40 -11.01 -0.73
C SER A 76 3.85 -11.27 -1.13
N GLU A 77 4.45 -12.37 -0.66
CA GLU A 77 5.80 -12.79 -1.05
C GLU A 77 5.91 -13.06 -2.55
N ARG A 78 4.96 -13.82 -3.13
CA ARG A 78 4.90 -14.07 -4.57
C ARG A 78 4.77 -12.78 -5.39
N ARG A 79 3.92 -11.85 -4.95
CA ARG A 79 3.77 -10.54 -5.60
C ARG A 79 5.04 -9.71 -5.51
N LYS A 80 5.76 -9.79 -4.39
CA LYS A 80 7.01 -9.05 -4.20
C LYS A 80 8.06 -9.50 -5.21
N GLU A 81 8.18 -10.80 -5.47
CA GLU A 81 9.08 -11.33 -6.53
C GLU A 81 8.69 -10.78 -7.91
N PHE A 82 7.41 -10.84 -8.27
CA PHE A 82 6.92 -10.28 -9.52
C PHE A 82 7.18 -8.77 -9.64
N ILE A 83 7.01 -8.01 -8.56
CA ILE A 83 7.29 -6.57 -8.54
C ILE A 83 8.79 -6.32 -8.74
N ILE A 84 9.67 -7.09 -8.10
CA ILE A 84 11.12 -6.93 -8.26
C ILE A 84 11.53 -7.17 -9.71
N GLU A 85 10.97 -8.17 -10.38
CA GLU A 85 11.27 -8.48 -11.78
C GLU A 85 10.66 -7.46 -12.76
N SER A 86 9.39 -7.09 -12.56
CA SER A 86 8.66 -6.24 -13.52
C SER A 86 8.94 -4.75 -13.37
N LYS A 87 9.29 -4.27 -12.18
CA LYS A 87 9.50 -2.85 -11.91
C LYS A 87 10.64 -2.24 -12.74
N PRO A 88 11.83 -2.87 -12.88
CA PRO A 88 12.89 -2.36 -13.76
C PRO A 88 12.44 -2.27 -15.22
N ALA A 89 11.72 -3.28 -15.72
CA ALA A 89 11.21 -3.27 -17.10
C ALA A 89 10.19 -2.15 -17.32
N LEU A 90 9.33 -1.89 -16.33
CA LEU A 90 8.36 -0.80 -16.37
C LEU A 90 9.04 0.56 -16.35
N GLU A 91 10.03 0.77 -15.48
CA GLU A 91 10.81 2.01 -15.43
C GLU A 91 11.58 2.24 -16.74
N PHE A 92 12.23 1.20 -17.26
CA PHE A 92 12.90 1.26 -18.56
C PHE A 92 11.94 1.62 -19.70
N SER A 93 10.72 1.04 -19.70
CA SER A 93 9.71 1.41 -20.70
C SER A 93 9.27 2.87 -20.59
N LYS A 94 9.20 3.44 -19.38
CA LYS A 94 8.89 4.87 -19.19
C LYS A 94 10.02 5.74 -19.70
N GLU A 95 11.27 5.38 -19.41
CA GLU A 95 12.46 6.09 -19.91
C GLU A 95 12.52 6.07 -21.43
N LEU A 96 12.30 4.93 -22.07
CA LEU A 96 12.22 4.81 -23.53
C LEU A 96 11.14 5.70 -24.14
N ALA A 97 9.96 5.79 -23.50
CA ALA A 97 8.89 6.66 -23.98
C ALA A 97 9.29 8.15 -23.91
N VAL A 98 10.03 8.57 -22.87
CA VAL A 98 10.57 9.92 -22.75
C VAL A 98 11.65 10.16 -23.79
N TRP A 99 12.57 9.21 -23.98
CA TRP A 99 13.64 9.30 -24.97
C TRP A 99 13.07 9.42 -26.39
N LYS A 100 12.08 8.59 -26.74
CA LYS A 100 11.39 8.65 -28.02
C LYS A 100 10.79 10.04 -28.29
N ARG A 101 10.12 10.64 -27.31
CA ARG A 101 9.58 12.00 -27.43
C ARG A 101 10.65 13.07 -27.65
N HIS A 102 11.84 12.89 -27.09
CA HIS A 102 12.96 13.81 -27.33
C HIS A 102 13.54 13.61 -28.73
N ALA A 103 13.77 12.36 -29.13
CA ALA A 103 14.25 12.01 -30.46
C ALA A 103 13.30 12.53 -31.56
N ASP A 104 11.99 12.37 -31.39
CA ASP A 104 10.99 12.89 -32.33
C ASP A 104 11.09 14.43 -32.47
N LYS A 105 11.31 15.15 -31.36
CA LYS A 105 11.51 16.62 -31.38
C LYS A 105 12.83 17.04 -32.02
N GLU A 106 13.91 16.32 -31.75
CA GLU A 106 15.22 16.59 -32.36
C GLU A 106 15.18 16.36 -33.86
N LEU A 107 14.47 15.32 -34.33
CA LEU A 107 14.24 15.08 -35.75
C LEU A 107 13.47 16.23 -36.40
N GLU A 108 12.37 16.70 -35.79
CA GLU A 108 11.63 17.86 -36.31
C GLU A 108 12.50 19.13 -36.38
N GLN A 109 13.38 19.36 -35.40
CA GLN A 109 14.31 20.49 -35.42
C GLN A 109 15.37 20.34 -36.51
N PHE A 110 15.90 19.14 -36.69
CA PHE A 110 16.88 18.85 -37.72
C PHE A 110 16.30 19.02 -39.13
N GLU A 111 15.07 18.56 -39.36
CA GLU A 111 14.35 18.80 -40.63
C GLU A 111 14.17 20.30 -40.92
N LYS A 112 13.76 21.09 -39.91
CA LYS A 112 13.66 22.55 -40.05
C LYS A 112 15.01 23.18 -40.37
N MET A 113 16.07 22.74 -39.71
CA MET A 113 17.43 23.24 -39.93
C MET A 113 17.94 22.91 -41.33
N GLN A 114 17.64 21.72 -41.87
CA GLN A 114 17.94 21.38 -43.27
C GLN A 114 17.21 22.30 -44.24
N ILE A 115 15.95 22.61 -43.99
CA ILE A 115 15.16 23.55 -44.82
C ILE A 115 15.77 24.95 -44.77
N GLU A 116 16.19 25.43 -43.59
CA GLU A 116 16.86 26.72 -43.46
C GLU A 116 18.21 26.74 -44.16
N PHE A 117 18.99 25.66 -44.06
CA PHE A 117 20.28 25.54 -44.74
C PHE A 117 20.11 25.58 -46.27
N ALA A 118 19.11 24.90 -46.81
CA ALA A 118 18.77 24.96 -48.23
C ALA A 118 18.44 26.40 -48.68
N LYS A 119 17.61 27.12 -47.90
CA LYS A 119 17.30 28.54 -48.17
C LYS A 119 18.53 29.44 -48.13
N LEU A 120 19.45 29.21 -47.18
CA LEU A 120 20.70 29.97 -47.08
C LEU A 120 21.63 29.67 -48.26
N GLN A 121 21.66 28.43 -48.75
CA GLN A 121 22.41 28.06 -49.95
C GLN A 121 21.83 28.76 -51.19
N ASP A 122 20.51 28.75 -51.36
CA ASP A 122 19.83 29.48 -52.45
C ASP A 122 20.11 30.99 -52.38
N TRP A 123 20.08 31.58 -51.18
CA TRP A 123 20.43 32.98 -50.98
C TRP A 123 21.87 33.28 -51.34
N LYS A 124 22.82 32.43 -50.92
CA LYS A 124 24.24 32.57 -51.26
C LYS A 124 24.44 32.51 -52.77
N ASP A 125 23.80 31.57 -53.46
CA ASP A 125 23.88 31.44 -54.92
C ASP A 125 23.27 32.66 -55.63
N GLY A 126 22.17 33.20 -55.11
CA GLY A 126 21.57 34.45 -55.58
C GLY A 126 22.50 35.64 -55.40
N ALA A 127 23.06 35.83 -54.20
CA ALA A 127 23.99 36.91 -53.88
C ALA A 127 25.25 36.84 -54.77
N GLN A 128 25.78 35.64 -55.02
CA GLN A 128 26.93 35.44 -55.89
C GLN A 128 26.64 35.85 -57.34
N LYS A 129 25.44 35.56 -57.86
CA LYS A 129 25.01 36.05 -59.19
C LYS A 129 24.89 37.58 -59.22
N PHE A 130 24.33 38.21 -58.18
CA PHE A 130 24.27 39.67 -58.08
C PHE A 130 25.66 40.31 -58.03
N ILE A 131 26.58 39.76 -57.22
CA ILE A 131 27.97 40.21 -57.16
C ILE A 131 28.62 40.11 -58.54
N TRP A 132 28.40 39.03 -59.27
CA TRP A 132 28.93 38.84 -60.61
C TRP A 132 28.36 39.84 -61.63
N LEU A 133 27.06 40.15 -61.55
CA LEU A 133 26.43 41.19 -62.38
C LEU A 133 27.00 42.58 -62.09
N ILE A 134 27.22 42.92 -60.82
CA ILE A 134 27.84 44.19 -60.44
C ILE A 134 29.29 44.24 -60.94
N ALA A 135 30.05 43.15 -60.77
CA ALA A 135 31.44 43.07 -61.23
C ALA A 135 31.56 43.21 -62.75
N THR A 136 30.67 42.56 -63.52
CA THR A 136 30.65 42.67 -64.99
C THR A 136 30.19 44.05 -65.47
N ALA A 137 29.18 44.66 -64.83
CA ALA A 137 28.74 46.01 -65.14
C ALA A 137 29.84 47.05 -64.84
N ALA A 138 30.50 46.93 -63.69
CA ALA A 138 31.63 47.78 -63.33
C ALA A 138 32.80 47.60 -64.30
N GLY A 139 33.18 46.35 -64.62
CA GLY A 139 34.21 46.05 -65.61
C GLY A 139 33.92 46.62 -66.99
N GLY A 140 32.66 46.53 -67.46
CA GLY A 140 32.22 47.11 -68.74
C GLY A 140 32.30 48.64 -68.76
N MET A 141 31.93 49.31 -67.66
CA MET A 141 32.10 50.76 -67.52
C MET A 141 33.57 51.18 -67.49
N TRP A 142 34.43 50.42 -66.81
CA TRP A 142 35.88 50.66 -66.81
C TRP A 142 36.50 50.51 -68.20
N VAL A 143 36.14 49.45 -68.92
CA VAL A 143 36.59 49.23 -70.30
C VAL A 143 36.12 50.35 -71.23
N LYS A 144 34.86 50.80 -71.08
CA LYS A 144 34.33 51.95 -71.83
C LYS A 144 35.11 53.23 -71.53
N HIS A 145 35.33 53.54 -70.25
CA HIS A 145 36.13 54.71 -69.86
C HIS A 145 37.56 54.66 -70.39
N PHE A 146 38.17 53.48 -70.41
CA PHE A 146 39.51 53.29 -70.97
C PHE A 146 39.53 53.47 -72.49
N MET A 147 38.53 52.95 -73.22
CA MET A 147 38.38 53.18 -74.66
C MET A 147 38.14 54.65 -75.00
N ASP A 148 37.29 55.35 -74.24
CA ASP A 148 37.01 56.78 -74.44
C ASP A 148 38.25 57.66 -74.15
N LEU A 149 39.18 57.19 -73.31
CA LEU A 149 40.48 57.84 -73.07
C LEU A 149 41.50 57.58 -74.19
N MET A 150 41.47 56.41 -74.84
CA MET A 150 42.41 56.07 -75.93
C MET A 150 41.94 56.53 -77.32
N MET A 151 40.64 56.75 -77.53
CA MET A 151 40.08 57.27 -78.78
C MET A 151 39.95 58.81 -78.80
N LYS A 152 40.63 59.49 -77.88
CA LYS A 152 40.80 60.94 -77.83
C LYS A 152 42.24 61.30 -78.15
#